data_AF-A0A5D0TQM3-F1
#
_entry.id   AF-A0A5D0TQM3-F1
#
_cell.length_a   1.000
_cell.length_b   1.000
_cell.length_c   1.000
_cell.angle_alpha   90.00
_cell.angle_beta   90.00
_cell.angle_gamma   90.00
#
_symmetry.space_group_name_H-M   'P 1'
#
loop_
_entity.id
_entity.type
_entity.pdbx_description
1 polymer ?
#
loop_
_entity_poly.entity_id
_entity_poly.type
_entity_poly.pdbx_seq_one_letter_code
_entity_poly.pdbx_strand_id
1 'polypeptide(L)'
;LYRSGDIARRRLDGSLEFVGRADDQVKIRGFRVELGEIEAALAAIDGVREARVLLRGDILVAYLTPDGQLPAPAQLRAALSVGLPEYMIPAAFVPLDKLPLTVNGKLDRRALPAPDAQALPTGAAYVAPRTPDEDRIAAIWAAVLGVERVGIHDSFFDLGGHSIRAVTLVGALRDAGYPAAIRDV
;
A
#
# COMPACT_ATOMS: atom_id res chain seq x y z
N LEU A 1 -6.45 -30.50 -17.32
CA LEU A 1 -6.63 -30.02 -15.93
C LEU A 1 -5.96 -28.65 -15.79
N TYR A 2 -6.61 -27.68 -15.14
CA TYR A 2 -6.08 -26.34 -14.88
C TYR A 2 -5.70 -26.21 -13.39
N ARG A 3 -4.53 -25.63 -13.08
CA ARG A 3 -4.03 -25.46 -11.71
C ARG A 3 -4.36 -24.04 -11.24
N SER A 4 -5.37 -23.88 -10.36
CA SER A 4 -5.87 -22.55 -9.95
C SER A 4 -4.95 -21.82 -8.96
N GLY A 5 -4.08 -22.54 -8.25
CA GLY A 5 -3.25 -22.00 -7.17
C GLY A 5 -4.00 -21.82 -5.85
N ASP A 6 -5.31 -22.06 -5.80
CA ASP A 6 -6.10 -21.97 -4.57
C ASP A 6 -5.86 -23.20 -3.68
N ILE A 7 -5.66 -22.97 -2.39
CA ILE A 7 -5.65 -23.99 -1.35
C ILE A 7 -7.06 -24.09 -0.79
N ALA A 8 -7.63 -25.29 -0.87
CA ALA A 8 -8.92 -25.60 -0.29
C ALA A 8 -8.83 -26.81 0.64
N ARG A 9 -9.63 -26.80 1.71
CA ARG A 9 -9.83 -27.94 2.60
C ARG A 9 -11.14 -28.63 2.24
N ARG A 10 -11.09 -29.93 1.99
CA ARG A 10 -12.30 -30.74 1.77
C ARG A 10 -12.93 -31.07 3.12
N ARG A 11 -14.21 -30.75 3.29
CA ARG A 11 -15.00 -31.07 4.48
C ARG A 11 -15.60 -32.48 4.40
N LEU A 12 -16.11 -32.98 5.53
CA LEU A 12 -16.72 -34.30 5.64
C LEU A 12 -17.97 -34.46 4.77
N ASP A 13 -18.68 -33.36 4.51
CA ASP A 13 -19.86 -33.31 3.63
C ASP A 13 -19.49 -33.25 2.13
N GLY A 14 -18.19 -33.26 1.80
CA GLY A 14 -17.69 -33.20 0.43
C GLY A 14 -17.55 -31.80 -0.16
N SER A 15 -17.94 -30.75 0.58
CA SER A 15 -17.73 -29.35 0.17
C SER A 15 -16.25 -28.95 0.25
N LEU A 16 -15.87 -27.92 -0.52
CA LEU A 16 -14.53 -27.32 -0.48
C LEU A 16 -14.61 -25.97 0.23
N GLU A 17 -13.82 -25.84 1.29
CA GLU A 17 -13.61 -24.58 2.01
C GLU A 17 -12.35 -23.91 1.49
N PHE A 18 -12.46 -22.66 1.03
CA PHE A 18 -11.30 -21.88 0.63
C PHE A 18 -10.43 -21.52 1.84
N VAL A 19 -9.15 -21.87 1.78
CA VAL A 19 -8.17 -21.64 2.86
C VAL A 19 -7.24 -20.48 2.51
N GLY A 20 -6.92 -20.30 1.23
CA GLY A 20 -6.02 -19.25 0.75
C GLY A 20 -5.48 -19.58 -0.63
N ARG A 21 -4.39 -18.92 -1.04
CA ARG A 21 -3.64 -19.26 -2.25
C ARG A 21 -2.28 -19.84 -1.88
N ALA A 22 -1.76 -20.69 -2.75
CA ALA A 22 -0.41 -21.23 -2.67
C ALA A 22 0.64 -20.27 -3.24
N ASP A 23 0.19 -19.24 -3.98
CA ASP A 23 1.00 -18.15 -4.49
C ASP A 23 0.73 -16.85 -3.71
N ASP A 24 1.56 -15.85 -3.96
CA ASP A 24 1.54 -14.56 -3.27
C ASP A 24 0.59 -13.54 -3.94
N GLN A 25 -0.42 -14.02 -4.66
CA GLN A 25 -1.40 -13.15 -5.31
C GLN A 25 -2.40 -12.58 -4.32
N VAL A 26 -2.64 -11.27 -4.43
CA VAL A 26 -3.59 -10.55 -3.58
C VAL A 26 -4.65 -9.84 -4.39
N LYS A 27 -5.79 -9.55 -3.76
CA LYS A 27 -6.83 -8.70 -4.32
C LYS A 27 -6.82 -7.35 -3.62
N ILE A 28 -6.66 -6.29 -4.40
CA ILE A 28 -6.63 -4.91 -3.91
C ILE A 28 -7.66 -4.15 -4.71
N ARG A 29 -8.72 -3.68 -4.03
CA ARG A 29 -9.80 -2.88 -4.67
C ARG A 29 -10.39 -3.53 -5.92
N GLY A 30 -10.47 -4.86 -5.94
CA GLY A 30 -10.97 -5.65 -7.08
C GLY A 30 -9.93 -6.01 -8.14
N PHE A 31 -8.72 -5.44 -8.08
CA PHE A 31 -7.60 -5.80 -8.94
C PHE A 31 -6.88 -7.02 -8.40
N ARG A 32 -6.49 -7.92 -9.29
CA ARG A 32 -5.58 -9.03 -8.98
C ARG A 32 -4.16 -8.50 -9.15
N VAL A 33 -3.38 -8.56 -8.08
CA VAL A 33 -2.02 -8.01 -8.03
C VAL A 33 -1.04 -9.15 -7.76
N GLU A 34 -0.02 -9.24 -8.62
CA GLU A 34 1.13 -10.11 -8.43
C GLU A 34 2.18 -9.38 -7.58
N LEU A 35 2.34 -9.77 -6.32
CA LEU A 35 3.30 -9.08 -5.44
C LEU A 35 4.74 -9.17 -5.96
N GLY A 36 5.08 -10.27 -6.64
CA GLY A 36 6.40 -10.47 -7.25
C GLY A 36 6.76 -9.45 -8.33
N GLU A 37 5.78 -8.84 -9.01
CA GLU A 37 6.02 -7.77 -9.99
C GLU A 37 6.52 -6.50 -9.28
N ILE A 38 5.90 -6.16 -8.15
CA ILE A 38 6.28 -5.00 -7.34
C ILE A 38 7.66 -5.25 -6.69
N GLU A 39 7.90 -6.46 -6.19
CA GLU A 39 9.20 -6.86 -5.63
C GLU A 39 10.32 -6.77 -6.65
N ALA A 40 10.09 -7.21 -7.90
CA ALA A 40 11.07 -7.13 -8.97
C ALA A 40 11.36 -5.67 -9.36
N ALA A 41 10.33 -4.82 -9.43
CA ALA A 41 10.50 -3.40 -9.70
C ALA A 41 11.30 -2.70 -8.59
N LEU A 42 11.04 -3.03 -7.32
CA LEU A 42 11.80 -2.52 -6.17
C LEU A 42 13.26 -2.97 -6.19
N ALA A 43 13.52 -4.25 -6.47
CA ALA A 43 14.87 -4.81 -6.53
C ALA A 43 15.71 -4.27 -7.71
N ALA A 44 15.07 -3.66 -8.70
CA ALA A 44 15.75 -2.99 -9.81
C ALA A 44 16.20 -1.55 -9.47
N ILE A 45 15.83 -1.03 -8.30
CA ILE A 45 16.23 0.31 -7.84
C ILE A 45 17.58 0.21 -7.13
N ASP A 46 18.55 1.02 -7.57
CA ASP A 46 19.85 1.13 -6.91
C ASP A 46 19.71 1.42 -5.42
N GLY A 47 20.47 0.68 -4.60
CA GLY A 47 20.41 0.76 -3.14
C GLY A 47 19.44 -0.21 -2.48
N VAL A 48 18.62 -0.94 -3.25
CA VAL A 48 17.76 -2.03 -2.75
C VAL A 48 18.43 -3.38 -3.03
N ARG A 49 18.74 -4.15 -1.97
CA ARG A 49 19.29 -5.51 -2.10
C ARG A 49 18.21 -6.57 -2.25
N GLU A 50 17.24 -6.57 -1.34
CA GLU A 50 16.09 -7.47 -1.36
C GLU A 50 14.82 -6.68 -1.07
N ALA A 51 13.72 -7.09 -1.70
CA ALA A 51 12.40 -6.53 -1.48
C ALA A 51 11.37 -7.64 -1.26
N ARG A 52 10.51 -7.47 -0.26
CA ARG A 52 9.30 -8.29 -0.05
C ARG A 52 8.10 -7.42 0.15
N VAL A 53 7.02 -7.69 -0.57
CA VAL A 53 5.79 -6.91 -0.48
C VAL A 53 4.71 -7.75 0.17
N LEU A 54 3.93 -7.14 1.06
CA LEU A 54 2.79 -7.79 1.71
C LEU A 54 1.58 -6.87 1.70
N LEU A 55 0.40 -7.48 1.56
CA LEU A 55 -0.86 -6.83 1.89
C LEU A 55 -1.08 -6.88 3.41
N ARG A 56 -1.15 -5.72 4.07
CA ARG A 56 -1.50 -5.57 5.48
C ARG A 56 -2.78 -4.75 5.61
N GLY A 57 -3.84 -5.38 6.12
CA GLY A 57 -5.17 -4.78 6.02
C GLY A 57 -5.52 -4.55 4.55
N ASP A 58 -5.71 -3.29 4.17
CA ASP A 58 -6.05 -2.88 2.80
C ASP A 58 -4.90 -2.18 2.06
N ILE A 59 -3.69 -2.18 2.62
CA ILE A 59 -2.53 -1.46 2.04
C ILE A 59 -1.35 -2.40 1.73
N LEU A 60 -0.62 -2.06 0.67
CA LEU A 60 0.66 -2.69 0.35
C LEU A 60 1.78 -2.09 1.19
N VAL A 61 2.60 -2.95 1.78
CA VAL A 61 3.79 -2.59 2.55
C VAL A 61 4.99 -3.31 1.95
N ALA A 62 6.02 -2.56 1.56
CA ALA A 62 7.29 -3.06 1.08
C ALA A 62 8.30 -3.13 2.22
N TYR A 63 8.99 -4.26 2.34
CA TYR A 63 10.09 -4.50 3.28
C TYR A 63 11.37 -4.63 2.48
N LEU A 64 12.37 -3.82 2.80
CA LEU A 64 13.54 -3.63 1.96
C LEU A 64 14.81 -3.86 2.78
N THR A 65 15.79 -4.53 2.20
CA THR A 65 17.16 -4.55 2.74
C THR A 65 18.06 -3.67 1.89
N PRO A 66 18.97 -2.88 2.49
CA PRO A 66 19.81 -1.95 1.75
C PRO A 66 20.98 -2.66 1.04
N ASP A 67 21.33 -2.17 -0.14
CA ASP A 67 22.65 -2.37 -0.76
C ASP A 67 23.41 -1.05 -0.80
N GLY A 68 23.97 -0.66 0.35
CA GLY A 68 24.53 0.69 0.53
C GLY A 68 23.48 1.65 1.08
N GLN A 69 23.28 2.80 0.43
CA GLN A 69 22.31 3.80 0.87
C GLN A 69 20.94 3.52 0.23
N LEU A 70 19.96 3.18 1.05
CA LEU A 70 18.58 3.01 0.59
C LEU A 70 17.99 4.37 0.19
N PRO A 71 17.30 4.49 -0.97
CA PRO A 71 16.56 5.69 -1.32
C PRO A 71 15.45 5.98 -0.30
N ALA A 72 15.10 7.26 -0.15
CA ALA A 72 14.00 7.64 0.71
C ALA A 72 12.66 7.07 0.19
N PRO A 73 11.68 6.76 1.06
CA PRO A 73 10.39 6.22 0.66
C PRO A 73 9.69 6.99 -0.48
N ALA A 74 9.77 8.32 -0.49
CA ALA A 74 9.22 9.16 -1.56
C ALA A 74 9.90 8.91 -2.93
N GLN A 75 11.22 8.64 -2.94
CA GLN A 75 11.97 8.33 -4.16
C GLN A 75 11.61 6.93 -4.67
N LEU A 76 11.46 5.96 -3.77
CA LEU A 76 11.01 4.60 -4.10
C LEU A 76 9.61 4.62 -4.71
N ARG A 77 8.67 5.35 -4.09
CA ARG A 77 7.32 5.56 -4.61
C ARG A 77 7.38 6.16 -6.03
N ALA A 78 8.10 7.26 -6.21
CA ALA A 78 8.21 7.94 -7.49
C ALA A 78 8.80 7.03 -8.59
N ALA A 79 9.81 6.22 -8.26
CA ALA A 79 10.40 5.26 -9.20
C ALA A 79 9.40 4.18 -9.64
N LEU A 80 8.62 3.63 -8.70
CA LEU A 80 7.60 2.64 -9.02
C LEU A 80 6.46 3.22 -9.88
N SER A 81 6.05 4.46 -9.61
CA SER A 81 4.97 5.14 -10.35
C SER A 81 5.28 5.39 -11.84
N VAL A 82 6.53 5.22 -12.28
CA VAL A 82 6.89 5.30 -13.72
C VAL A 82 6.39 4.07 -14.49
N GLY A 83 6.39 2.90 -13.86
CA GLY A 83 6.15 1.62 -14.54
C GLY A 83 4.94 0.84 -14.01
N LEU A 84 4.47 1.15 -12.80
CA LEU A 84 3.37 0.43 -12.15
C LEU A 84 2.13 1.31 -11.99
N PRO A 85 0.92 0.74 -12.13
CA PRO A 85 -0.33 1.41 -11.77
C PRO A 85 -0.37 1.79 -10.29
N GLU A 86 -1.08 2.88 -9.96
CA GLU A 86 -1.16 3.42 -8.59
C GLU A 86 -1.58 2.37 -7.53
N TYR A 87 -2.51 1.48 -7.86
CA TYR A 87 -2.99 0.45 -6.93
C TYR A 87 -1.96 -0.65 -6.61
N MET A 88 -0.83 -0.70 -7.34
CA MET A 88 0.30 -1.61 -7.09
C MET A 88 1.42 -0.95 -6.30
N ILE A 89 1.34 0.36 -6.06
CA ILE A 89 2.36 1.11 -5.35
C ILE A 89 2.22 0.88 -3.84
N PRO A 90 3.27 0.43 -3.13
CA PRO A 90 3.26 0.33 -1.68
C PRO A 90 3.01 1.68 -1.02
N ALA A 91 2.16 1.67 0.02
CA ALA A 91 1.89 2.85 0.86
C ALA A 91 2.99 3.09 1.90
N ALA A 92 3.82 2.08 2.17
CA ALA A 92 4.94 2.18 3.11
C ALA A 92 6.13 1.33 2.65
N PHE A 93 7.33 1.81 2.94
CA PHE A 93 8.62 1.24 2.59
C PHE A 93 9.47 1.11 3.86
N VAL A 94 9.47 -0.08 4.46
CA VAL A 94 10.09 -0.37 5.75
C VAL A 94 11.50 -0.91 5.53
N PRO A 95 12.56 -0.16 5.90
CA PRO A 95 13.93 -0.68 5.85
C PRO A 95 14.14 -1.74 6.94
N LEU A 96 14.89 -2.78 6.60
CA LEU A 96 15.32 -3.85 7.49
C LEU A 96 16.81 -4.13 7.28
N ASP A 97 17.52 -4.49 8.35
CA ASP A 97 18.90 -4.97 8.24
C ASP A 97 18.97 -6.29 7.46
N LYS A 98 17.98 -7.16 7.66
CA LYS A 98 17.80 -8.44 6.97
C LYS A 98 16.35 -8.87 6.98
N LEU A 99 15.95 -9.66 5.99
CA LEU A 99 14.63 -10.29 6.00
C LEU A 99 14.57 -11.37 7.10
N PRO A 100 13.53 -11.36 7.96
CA PRO A 100 13.34 -12.42 8.94
C PRO A 100 12.92 -13.70 8.21
N LEU A 101 13.66 -14.78 8.41
CA LEU A 101 13.36 -16.08 7.81
C LEU A 101 13.02 -17.11 8.90
N THR A 102 12.07 -17.97 8.60
CA THR A 102 11.78 -19.21 9.34
C THR A 102 12.96 -20.19 9.22
N VAL A 103 12.95 -21.24 10.06
CA VAL A 103 13.94 -22.33 10.01
C VAL A 103 14.05 -23.01 8.64
N ASN A 104 13.02 -22.91 7.81
CA ASN A 104 12.98 -23.48 6.45
C ASN A 104 13.39 -22.46 5.36
N GLY A 105 13.96 -21.32 5.75
CA GLY A 105 14.40 -20.27 4.81
C GLY A 105 13.27 -19.46 4.16
N LYS A 106 12.01 -19.65 4.57
CA LYS A 106 10.87 -18.84 4.09
C LYS A 106 10.73 -17.57 4.91
N LEU A 107 10.21 -16.49 4.32
CA LEU A 107 9.90 -15.24 5.03
C LEU A 107 8.99 -15.48 6.25
N ASP A 108 9.43 -15.05 7.42
CA ASP A 108 8.63 -15.04 8.63
C ASP A 108 7.79 -13.75 8.70
N ARG A 109 6.58 -13.84 8.17
CA ARG A 109 5.63 -12.72 8.09
C ARG A 109 5.23 -12.15 9.46
N ARG A 110 5.34 -12.95 10.53
CA ARG A 110 4.96 -12.53 11.89
C ARG A 110 6.03 -11.70 12.56
N ALA A 111 7.29 -11.91 12.17
CA ALA A 111 8.44 -11.16 12.67
C ALA A 111 8.63 -9.80 11.98
N LEU A 112 7.89 -9.52 10.91
CA LEU A 112 7.96 -8.26 10.18
C LEU A 112 7.30 -7.12 10.99
N PRO A 113 8.01 -6.00 11.22
CA PRO A 113 7.49 -4.87 11.98
C PRO A 113 6.34 -4.17 11.23
N ALA A 114 5.51 -3.44 11.98
CA ALA A 114 4.55 -2.53 11.40
C ALA A 114 5.28 -1.28 10.85
N PRO A 115 4.79 -0.68 9.75
CA PRO A 115 5.36 0.58 9.25
C PRO A 115 5.17 1.70 10.29
N ASP A 116 6.22 2.50 10.47
CA ASP A 116 6.19 3.72 11.26
C ASP A 116 6.12 4.96 10.34
N ALA A 117 6.15 6.17 10.92
CA ALA A 117 6.09 7.40 10.16
C ALA A 117 7.28 7.59 9.20
N GLN A 118 8.44 7.01 9.49
CA GLN A 118 9.63 7.12 8.63
C GLN A 118 9.55 6.21 7.40
N ALA A 119 8.76 5.13 7.49
CA ALA A 119 8.50 4.23 6.37
C ALA A 119 7.50 4.80 5.36
N LEU A 120 6.77 5.85 5.71
CA LEU A 120 5.80 6.48 4.81
C LEU A 120 6.55 7.36 3.79
N PRO A 121 6.07 7.46 2.54
CA PRO A 121 6.57 8.42 1.57
C PRO A 121 6.13 9.86 1.88
N THR A 122 6.18 10.25 3.15
CA THR A 122 6.03 11.63 3.62
C THR A 122 7.33 12.38 3.34
N GLY A 123 7.39 13.01 2.17
CA GLY A 123 8.58 13.70 1.69
C GLY A 123 8.41 14.49 0.40
N ALA A 124 7.22 14.45 -0.23
CA ALA A 124 6.84 15.54 -1.11
C ALA A 124 6.81 16.80 -0.23
N ALA A 125 7.63 17.80 -0.56
CA ALA A 125 7.58 19.08 0.15
C ALA A 125 6.11 19.52 0.23
N TYR A 126 5.65 19.91 1.43
CA TYR A 126 4.28 20.39 1.58
C TYR A 126 4.01 21.48 0.54
N VAL A 127 3.06 21.20 -0.36
CA VAL A 127 2.54 22.18 -1.30
C VAL A 127 1.14 22.54 -0.83
N ALA A 128 1.00 23.78 -0.39
CA ALA A 128 -0.28 24.32 0.04
C ALA A 128 -1.31 24.26 -1.09
N PRO A 129 -2.60 24.08 -0.77
CA PRO A 129 -3.66 24.31 -1.72
C PRO A 129 -3.54 25.70 -2.37
N ARG A 130 -3.83 25.77 -3.66
CA ARG A 130 -3.60 26.95 -4.51
C ARG A 130 -4.91 27.60 -4.95
N THR A 131 -6.01 26.86 -4.85
CA THR A 131 -7.35 27.32 -5.25
C THR A 131 -8.33 27.16 -4.09
N PRO A 132 -9.44 27.93 -4.10
CA PRO A 132 -10.49 27.78 -3.08
C PRO A 132 -11.06 26.36 -2.98
N ASP A 133 -11.11 25.63 -4.10
CA ASP A 133 -11.56 24.24 -4.12
C ASP A 133 -10.53 23.29 -3.51
N GLU A 134 -9.24 23.46 -3.86
CA GLU A 134 -8.17 22.68 -3.23
C GLU A 134 -8.15 22.90 -1.71
N ASP A 135 -8.33 24.15 -1.25
CA ASP A 135 -8.40 24.49 0.19
C ASP A 135 -9.56 23.78 0.88
N ARG A 136 -10.74 23.81 0.26
CA ARG A 136 -11.94 23.20 0.82
C ARG A 136 -11.84 21.68 0.87
N ILE A 137 -11.30 21.06 -0.17
CA ILE A 137 -11.06 19.61 -0.22
C ILE A 137 -10.01 19.19 0.81
N ALA A 138 -8.90 19.93 0.92
CA ALA A 138 -7.84 19.66 1.90
C ALA A 138 -8.36 19.76 3.33
N ALA A 139 -9.22 20.74 3.64
CA ALA A 139 -9.86 20.86 4.94
C ALA A 139 -10.78 19.67 5.28
N ILE A 140 -11.53 19.16 4.30
CA ILE A 140 -12.37 17.96 4.47
C ILE A 140 -11.48 16.74 4.75
N TRP A 141 -10.40 16.56 4.00
CA TRP A 141 -9.44 15.48 4.23
C TRP A 141 -8.83 15.56 5.64
N ALA A 142 -8.34 16.74 6.04
CA ALA A 142 -7.77 16.97 7.36
C ALA A 142 -8.74 16.55 8.49
N ALA A 143 -10.02 16.92 8.36
CA ALA A 143 -11.05 16.57 9.32
C ALA A 143 -11.33 15.05 9.36
N VAL A 144 -11.39 14.38 8.20
CA VAL A 144 -11.67 12.92 8.12
C VAL A 144 -10.49 12.09 8.61
N LEU A 145 -9.26 12.54 8.31
CA LEU A 145 -8.03 11.84 8.68
C LEU A 145 -7.59 12.14 10.11
N GLY A 146 -8.03 13.27 10.67
CA GLY A 146 -7.61 13.76 11.99
C GLY A 146 -6.18 14.32 11.99
N VAL A 147 -5.78 14.96 10.90
CA VAL A 147 -4.43 15.56 10.73
C VAL A 147 -4.52 17.08 10.69
N GLU A 148 -3.44 17.77 11.05
CA GLU A 148 -3.40 19.24 11.13
C GLU A 148 -3.50 19.90 9.75
N ARG A 149 -2.85 19.31 8.72
CA ARG A 149 -2.78 19.86 7.36
C ARG A 149 -2.64 18.76 6.33
N VAL A 150 -3.12 19.05 5.12
CA VAL A 150 -3.04 18.19 3.93
C VAL A 150 -2.54 19.04 2.76
N GLY A 151 -1.47 18.61 2.11
CA GLY A 151 -0.94 19.20 0.89
C GLY A 151 -1.56 18.57 -0.36
N ILE A 152 -1.46 19.26 -1.50
CA ILE A 152 -2.08 18.83 -2.77
C ILE A 152 -1.44 17.56 -3.38
N HIS A 153 -0.29 17.15 -2.87
CA HIS A 153 0.42 15.94 -3.29
C HIS A 153 0.38 14.85 -2.22
N ASP A 154 -0.31 15.09 -1.11
CA ASP A 154 -0.43 14.09 -0.05
C ASP A 154 -1.39 12.98 -0.50
N SER A 155 -0.99 11.75 -0.25
CA SER A 155 -1.83 10.57 -0.45
C SER A 155 -2.73 10.36 0.76
N PHE A 156 -4.01 10.08 0.49
CA PHE A 156 -4.99 9.80 1.54
C PHE A 156 -4.53 8.67 2.46
N PHE A 157 -3.93 7.64 1.87
CA PHE A 157 -3.53 6.42 2.56
C PHE A 157 -2.24 6.63 3.35
N ASP A 158 -1.33 7.47 2.85
CA ASP A 158 -0.08 7.80 3.54
C ASP A 158 -0.39 8.60 4.82
N LEU A 159 -1.46 9.40 4.81
CA LEU A 159 -1.95 10.13 5.98
C LEU A 159 -2.82 9.29 6.93
N GLY A 160 -2.80 7.95 6.81
CA GLY A 160 -3.56 7.05 7.67
C GLY A 160 -5.02 6.85 7.23
N GLY A 161 -5.34 7.14 5.97
CA GLY A 161 -6.60 6.80 5.35
C GLY A 161 -6.73 5.30 5.10
N HIS A 162 -7.96 4.79 5.21
CA HIS A 162 -8.30 3.39 4.91
C HIS A 162 -9.74 3.32 4.40
N SER A 163 -10.19 2.14 3.99
CA SER A 163 -11.49 1.94 3.31
C SER A 163 -12.68 2.58 4.02
N ILE A 164 -12.81 2.43 5.35
CA ILE A 164 -13.88 3.08 6.14
C ILE A 164 -13.75 4.61 6.09
N ARG A 165 -12.55 5.18 6.30
CA ARG A 165 -12.34 6.63 6.21
C ARG A 165 -12.57 7.15 4.79
N ALA A 166 -12.27 6.36 3.75
CA ALA A 166 -12.53 6.73 2.37
C ALA A 166 -14.04 6.86 2.11
N VAL A 167 -14.86 5.97 2.68
CA VAL A 167 -16.33 6.09 2.62
C VAL A 167 -16.79 7.38 3.30
N THR A 168 -16.27 7.70 4.49
CA THR A 168 -16.56 8.95 5.19
C THR A 168 -16.14 10.17 4.37
N LEU A 169 -14.95 10.13 3.75
CA LEU A 169 -14.45 11.20 2.89
C LEU A 169 -15.36 11.45 1.69
N VAL A 170 -15.75 10.40 0.97
CA VAL A 170 -16.65 10.52 -0.20
C VAL A 170 -17.99 11.13 0.20
N GLY A 171 -18.54 10.75 1.36
CA GLY A 171 -19.75 11.37 1.90
C GLY A 171 -19.57 12.87 2.13
N ALA A 172 -18.50 13.25 2.84
CA ALA A 172 -18.21 14.65 3.16
C ALA A 172 -17.95 15.50 1.90
N LEU A 173 -17.27 14.95 0.89
CA LEU A 173 -17.04 15.63 -0.39
C LEU A 173 -18.35 15.88 -1.14
N ARG A 174 -19.27 14.91 -1.16
CA ARG A 174 -20.60 15.07 -1.78
C ARG A 174 -21.44 16.11 -1.06
N ASP A 175 -21.44 16.10 0.26
CA ASP A 175 -22.16 17.09 1.07
C ASP A 175 -21.62 18.51 0.83
N ALA A 176 -20.32 18.63 0.50
CA ALA A 176 -19.70 19.89 0.11
C ALA A 176 -19.92 20.30 -1.36
N GLY A 177 -20.64 19.48 -2.15
CA GLY A 177 -20.97 19.75 -3.55
C GLY A 177 -20.02 19.17 -4.58
N TYR A 178 -19.03 18.35 -4.17
CA TYR A 178 -18.10 17.71 -5.08
C TYR A 178 -18.60 16.31 -5.49
N PRO A 179 -18.74 16.04 -6.81
CA PRO A 179 -19.09 14.70 -7.27
C PRO A 179 -17.89 13.77 -7.10
N ALA A 180 -17.89 12.99 -6.02
CA ALA A 180 -16.86 11.99 -5.73
C ALA A 180 -17.46 10.59 -5.60
N ALA A 181 -16.72 9.56 -5.99
CA ALA A 181 -17.00 8.17 -5.74
C ALA A 181 -15.80 7.50 -5.05
N ILE A 182 -16.02 6.33 -4.45
CA ILE A 182 -14.96 5.56 -3.76
C ILE A 182 -13.77 5.25 -4.67
N ARG A 183 -14.00 5.17 -5.99
CA ARG A 183 -12.94 4.94 -6.98
C ARG A 183 -12.06 6.16 -7.24
N ASP A 184 -12.51 7.35 -6.84
CA ASP A 184 -11.84 8.63 -7.06
C ASP A 184 -10.94 9.02 -5.88
N VAL A 185 -10.94 8.22 -4.81
CA VAL A 185 -10.07 8.33 -3.61
C VAL A 185 -8.91 7.35 -3.70
#